data_AF-A0A9R0WY41-F1
#
_entry.id   AF-A0A9R0WY41-F1
#
_cell.length_a   1.000
_cell.length_b   1.000
_cell.length_c   1.000
_cell.angle_alpha   90.00
_cell.angle_beta   90.00
_cell.angle_gamma   90.00
#
_symmetry.space_group_name_H-M   'P 1'
#
loop_
_entity.id
_entity.type
_entity.pdbx_description
1 polymer ?
#
loop_
_entity_poly.entity_id
_entity_poly.type
_entity_poly.pdbx_seq_one_letter_code
_entity_poly.pdbx_strand_id
1 'polypeptide(L)'
;MGLLSIIRKIKRKEKEMRILMVGLDNSGKTTIVLKINGEDTSVISPTLGFNIKTIQYQKYSLNIWDVGGQKTIRSYWRNYFEQTDGLVWAVDSSDVRRLDDCRAELHNLLKEEVLNLEAMNKDRHWKIVGCSAYTGDGLLQGFDWLVQDIASRIYVLD
;
A
#
# COMPACT_ATOMS: atom_id res chain seq x y z
N MET A 1 29.61 -2.66 14.22
CA MET A 1 28.93 -3.31 13.07
C MET A 1 27.96 -4.34 13.62
N GLY A 2 26.67 -4.03 13.66
CA GLY A 2 25.64 -4.93 14.23
C GLY A 2 24.77 -5.59 13.15
N LEU A 3 24.02 -6.63 13.52
CA LEU A 3 23.09 -7.35 12.64
C LEU A 3 22.11 -6.39 11.91
N LEU A 4 21.59 -5.38 12.61
CA LEU A 4 20.74 -4.33 12.05
C LEU A 4 21.42 -3.55 10.90
N SER A 5 22.73 -3.29 11.00
CA SER A 5 23.48 -2.60 9.94
C SER A 5 23.69 -3.48 8.71
N ILE A 6 23.76 -4.80 8.89
CA ILE A 6 23.87 -5.78 7.79
C ILE A 6 22.51 -5.92 7.09
N ILE A 7 21.43 -6.08 7.86
CA ILE A 7 20.06 -6.15 7.31
C ILE A 7 19.72 -4.89 6.50
N ARG A 8 20.07 -3.70 7.00
CA ARG A 8 19.89 -2.44 6.26
C ARG A 8 20.72 -2.39 4.96
N LYS A 9 21.96 -2.87 4.99
CA LYS A 9 22.82 -2.95 3.78
C LYS A 9 22.26 -3.93 2.74
N ILE A 10 21.72 -5.07 3.18
CA ILE A 10 21.09 -6.07 2.31
C ILE A 10 19.83 -5.48 1.68
N LYS A 11 18.91 -4.90 2.47
CA LYS A 11 17.73 -4.18 1.94
C LYS A 11 18.11 -3.08 0.95
N ARG A 12 19.17 -2.30 1.24
CA ARG A 12 19.71 -1.28 0.32
C ARG A 12 20.19 -1.88 -1.01
N LYS A 13 20.80 -3.07 -0.98
CA LYS A 13 21.30 -3.78 -2.17
C LYS A 13 20.16 -4.38 -2.99
N GLU A 14 19.14 -4.92 -2.34
CA GLU A 14 18.03 -5.63 -3.00
C GLU A 14 17.01 -4.69 -3.65
N LYS A 15 16.98 -3.41 -3.25
CA LYS A 15 16.02 -2.40 -3.78
C LYS A 15 14.56 -2.89 -3.71
N GLU A 16 14.28 -3.69 -2.69
CA GLU A 16 12.96 -4.22 -2.41
C GLU A 16 12.19 -3.26 -1.50
N MET A 17 10.93 -2.99 -1.86
CA MET A 17 10.00 -2.19 -1.07
C MET A 17 8.78 -3.03 -0.73
N ARG A 18 8.43 -3.11 0.56
CA ARG A 18 7.19 -3.75 1.00
C ARG A 18 6.05 -2.74 1.02
N ILE A 19 5.08 -2.93 0.14
CA ILE A 19 3.90 -2.06 0.04
C ILE A 19 2.68 -2.81 0.58
N LEU A 20 1.95 -2.18 1.49
CA LEU A 20 0.69 -2.71 2.01
C LEU A 20 -0.49 -1.99 1.35
N MET A 21 -1.37 -2.74 0.68
CA MET A 21 -2.56 -2.25 0.02
C MET A 21 -3.80 -2.64 0.84
N VAL A 22 -4.50 -1.62 1.36
CA VAL A 22 -5.63 -1.76 2.30
C VAL A 22 -6.76 -0.78 1.97
N GLY A 23 -7.94 -1.00 2.53
CA GLY A 23 -9.16 -0.24 2.24
C GLY A 23 -10.39 -1.14 2.20
N LEU A 24 -11.57 -0.54 2.14
CA LEU A 24 -12.83 -1.28 2.19
C LEU A 24 -12.95 -2.30 1.04
N ASP A 25 -13.78 -3.32 1.20
CA ASP A 25 -14.18 -4.20 0.10
C ASP A 25 -14.75 -3.39 -1.08
N ASN A 26 -14.52 -3.90 -2.30
CA ASN A 26 -14.88 -3.27 -3.56
C ASN A 26 -14.14 -1.96 -3.91
N SER A 27 -13.17 -1.49 -3.11
CA SER A 27 -12.44 -0.25 -3.43
C SER A 27 -11.43 -0.34 -4.60
N GLY A 28 -11.35 -1.48 -5.28
CA GLY A 28 -10.48 -1.67 -6.46
C GLY A 28 -9.02 -2.04 -6.16
N LYS A 29 -8.66 -2.40 -4.92
CA LYS A 29 -7.29 -2.77 -4.52
C LYS A 29 -6.62 -3.79 -5.45
N THR A 30 -7.24 -4.96 -5.61
CA THR A 30 -6.72 -6.03 -6.48
C THR A 30 -6.62 -5.56 -7.92
N THR A 31 -7.64 -4.84 -8.42
CA THR A 31 -7.64 -4.25 -9.77
C THR A 31 -6.45 -3.31 -9.97
N ILE A 32 -6.14 -2.43 -9.02
CA ILE A 32 -4.98 -1.52 -9.09
C ILE A 32 -3.68 -2.32 -9.22
N VAL A 33 -3.50 -3.36 -8.40
CA VAL A 33 -2.29 -4.20 -8.38
C VAL A 33 -2.13 -4.97 -9.69
N LEU A 34 -3.21 -5.53 -10.24
CA LEU A 34 -3.18 -6.23 -11.53
C LEU A 34 -2.91 -5.24 -12.67
N LYS A 35 -3.60 -4.09 -12.68
CA LYS A 35 -3.50 -3.09 -13.74
C LYS A 35 -2.08 -2.51 -13.84
N ILE A 36 -1.45 -2.20 -12.71
CA ILE A 36 -0.08 -1.68 -12.72
C ILE A 36 0.94 -2.72 -13.17
N ASN A 37 0.65 -4.01 -12.97
CA ASN A 37 1.48 -5.10 -13.49
C ASN A 37 1.18 -5.45 -14.96
N GLY A 38 0.26 -4.75 -15.62
CA GLY A 38 -0.15 -5.04 -16.99
C GLY A 38 -0.93 -6.34 -17.15
N GLU A 39 -1.55 -6.83 -16.08
CA GLU A 39 -2.36 -8.05 -16.11
C GLU A 39 -3.82 -7.80 -16.46
N ASP A 40 -4.48 -8.87 -16.90
CA ASP A 40 -5.91 -8.84 -17.19
C ASP A 40 -6.72 -8.55 -15.92
N THR A 41 -7.69 -7.66 -16.07
CA THR A 41 -8.61 -7.22 -15.00
C THR A 41 -10.06 -7.56 -15.32
N SER A 42 -10.32 -8.40 -16.33
CA SER A 42 -11.67 -8.74 -16.78
C SER A 42 -12.47 -9.54 -15.74
N VAL A 43 -11.80 -10.41 -15.00
CA VAL A 43 -12.40 -11.27 -13.96
C VAL A 43 -11.66 -11.06 -12.65
N ILE A 44 -12.31 -10.39 -11.70
CA ILE A 44 -11.78 -10.15 -10.36
C ILE A 44 -12.83 -10.57 -9.34
N SER A 45 -12.43 -11.44 -8.41
CA SER A 45 -13.25 -11.89 -7.30
C SER A 45 -12.85 -11.17 -6.01
N PRO A 46 -13.75 -11.05 -5.01
CA PRO A 46 -13.40 -10.54 -3.70
C PRO A 46 -12.25 -11.33 -3.07
N THR A 47 -11.19 -10.64 -2.64
CA THR A 47 -10.05 -11.28 -1.97
C THR A 47 -10.45 -11.83 -0.61
N LEU A 48 -10.26 -13.13 -0.42
CA LEU A 48 -10.39 -13.82 0.87
C LEU A 48 -9.00 -13.89 1.52
N GLY A 49 -8.78 -13.12 2.59
CA GLY A 49 -7.47 -13.04 3.23
C GLY A 49 -6.57 -12.02 2.53
N PHE A 50 -5.56 -12.48 1.80
CA PHE A 50 -4.57 -11.60 1.14
C PHE A 50 -3.94 -12.26 -0.09
N ASN A 51 -3.40 -11.44 -0.99
CA ASN A 51 -2.53 -11.83 -2.08
C ASN A 51 -1.17 -11.12 -1.93
N ILE A 52 -0.10 -11.77 -2.39
CA ILE A 52 1.23 -11.14 -2.51
C ILE A 52 1.58 -11.08 -4.00
N LYS A 53 1.92 -9.88 -4.47
CA LYS A 53 2.38 -9.65 -5.84
C LYS A 53 3.72 -8.95 -5.82
N THR A 54 4.71 -9.55 -6.45
CA THR A 54 6.00 -8.88 -6.69
C THR A 54 6.01 -8.30 -8.09
N ILE A 55 6.11 -6.97 -8.19
CA ILE A 55 6.15 -6.26 -9.47
C ILE A 55 7.48 -5.53 -9.63
N GLN A 56 8.03 -5.53 -10.85
CA GLN A 56 9.20 -4.70 -11.17
C GLN A 56 8.70 -3.30 -11.54
N TYR A 57 9.10 -2.30 -10.77
CA TYR A 57 8.73 -0.91 -10.99
C TYR A 57 9.98 -0.03 -11.02
N GLN A 58 10.29 0.50 -12.20
CA GLN A 58 11.55 1.18 -12.45
C GLN A 58 12.76 0.29 -12.07
N LYS A 59 13.58 0.71 -11.10
CA LYS A 59 14.74 -0.02 -10.60
C LYS A 59 14.48 -0.77 -9.28
N TYR A 60 13.23 -0.82 -8.84
CA TYR A 60 12.80 -1.37 -7.56
C TYR A 60 11.90 -2.59 -7.76
N SER A 61 11.97 -3.52 -6.83
CA SER A 61 11.06 -4.66 -6.73
C SER A 61 10.04 -4.37 -5.65
N LEU A 62 8.77 -4.20 -6.03
CA LEU A 62 7.70 -3.88 -5.09
C LEU A 62 7.00 -5.17 -4.68
N ASN A 63 7.11 -5.55 -3.41
CA ASN A 63 6.38 -6.65 -2.80
C ASN A 63 5.07 -6.10 -2.23
N ILE A 64 3.98 -6.23 -3.00
CA ILE A 64 2.68 -5.67 -2.68
C ILE A 64 1.81 -6.72 -1.98
N TRP A 65 1.39 -6.40 -0.76
CA TRP A 65 0.45 -7.17 0.04
C TRP A 65 -0.96 -6.59 -0.15
N ASP A 66 -1.76 -7.22 -1.01
CA ASP A 66 -3.16 -6.87 -1.27
C ASP A 66 -4.07 -7.59 -0.27
N VAL A 67 -4.61 -6.86 0.70
CA VAL A 67 -5.40 -7.45 1.79
C VAL A 67 -6.89 -7.26 1.54
N GLY A 68 -7.67 -8.32 1.73
CA GLY A 68 -9.13 -8.28 1.59
C GLY A 68 -9.77 -7.27 2.54
N GLY A 69 -10.79 -6.56 2.04
CA GLY A 69 -11.43 -5.46 2.76
C GLY A 69 -12.79 -5.76 3.37
N GLN A 70 -13.27 -7.01 3.26
CA GLN A 70 -14.59 -7.38 3.76
C GLN A 70 -14.64 -7.17 5.27
N LYS A 71 -15.75 -6.61 5.77
CA LYS A 71 -15.90 -6.24 7.19
C LYS A 71 -15.52 -7.36 8.16
N THR A 72 -15.84 -8.61 7.83
CA THR A 72 -15.55 -9.80 8.64
C THR A 72 -14.07 -10.10 8.82
N ILE A 73 -13.19 -9.58 7.94
CA ILE A 73 -11.75 -9.86 7.96
C ILE A 73 -10.87 -8.64 8.29
N ARG A 74 -11.45 -7.44 8.45
CA ARG A 74 -10.69 -6.20 8.73
C ARG A 74 -9.89 -6.27 10.03
N SER A 75 -10.38 -7.01 11.03
CA SER A 75 -9.67 -7.24 12.31
C SER A 75 -8.33 -7.97 12.16
N TYR A 76 -8.09 -8.63 11.02
CA TYR A 76 -6.84 -9.31 10.70
C TYR A 76 -5.84 -8.42 9.95
N TRP A 77 -6.19 -7.20 9.54
CA TRP A 77 -5.28 -6.29 8.84
C TRP A 77 -3.96 -6.07 9.59
N ARG A 78 -4.04 -5.95 10.92
CA ARG A 78 -2.88 -5.76 11.79
C ARG A 78 -1.80 -6.83 11.67
N ASN A 79 -2.17 -8.02 11.23
CA ASN A 79 -1.24 -9.12 11.01
C ASN A 79 -0.27 -8.86 9.84
N TYR A 80 -0.55 -7.85 9.01
CA TYR A 80 0.24 -7.52 7.82
C TYR A 80 1.02 -6.21 7.95
N PHE A 81 0.96 -5.54 9.10
CA PHE A 81 1.50 -4.20 9.28
C PHE A 81 3.02 -4.15 9.45
N GLU A 82 3.60 -5.18 10.08
CA GLU A 82 5.04 -5.24 10.32
C GLU A 82 5.85 -5.10 9.03
N GLN A 83 6.96 -4.36 9.10
CA GLN A 83 7.91 -4.19 8.00
C GLN A 83 7.33 -3.51 6.74
N THR A 84 6.23 -2.78 6.85
CA THR A 84 5.67 -1.97 5.76
C THR A 84 6.54 -0.75 5.47
N ASP A 85 7.05 -0.63 4.23
CA ASP A 85 7.81 0.54 3.78
C ASP A 85 6.88 1.63 3.22
N GLY A 86 5.72 1.25 2.68
CA GLY A 86 4.68 2.17 2.19
C GLY A 86 3.27 1.60 2.29
N LEU A 87 2.30 2.47 2.57
CA LEU A 87 0.88 2.14 2.70
C LEU A 87 0.08 2.78 1.56
N VAL A 88 -0.77 1.99 0.90
CA VAL A 88 -1.77 2.48 -0.04
C VAL A 88 -3.16 2.23 0.54
N TRP A 89 -3.91 3.31 0.76
CA TRP A 89 -5.30 3.26 1.20
C TRP A 89 -6.23 3.52 -0.01
N ALA A 90 -6.89 2.47 -0.49
CA ALA A 90 -7.79 2.56 -1.64
C ALA A 90 -9.21 2.95 -1.21
N VAL A 91 -9.74 4.02 -1.83
CA VAL A 91 -11.07 4.56 -1.58
C VAL A 91 -11.89 4.49 -2.87
N ASP A 92 -13.09 3.89 -2.80
CA ASP A 92 -14.07 4.02 -3.88
C ASP A 92 -14.68 5.42 -3.82
N SER A 93 -14.26 6.31 -4.73
CA SER A 93 -14.76 7.68 -4.78
C SER A 93 -16.23 7.80 -5.18
N SER A 94 -16.81 6.75 -5.78
CA SER A 94 -18.22 6.71 -6.15
C SER A 94 -19.13 6.21 -5.02
N ASP A 95 -18.56 5.55 -4.00
CA ASP A 95 -19.30 4.99 -2.88
C ASP A 95 -19.45 5.98 -1.72
N VAL A 96 -20.20 7.04 -1.99
CA VAL A 96 -20.48 8.12 -1.02
C VAL A 96 -21.09 7.57 0.28
N ARG A 97 -21.87 6.49 0.20
CA ARG A 97 -22.58 5.89 1.35
C ARG A 97 -21.63 5.27 2.37
N ARG A 98 -20.46 4.80 1.93
CA ARG A 98 -19.46 4.16 2.79
C ARG A 98 -18.26 5.05 3.11
N LEU A 99 -18.28 6.34 2.74
CA LEU A 99 -17.19 7.26 3.06
C LEU A 99 -16.96 7.41 4.57
N ASP A 100 -18.03 7.42 5.37
CA ASP A 100 -17.89 7.48 6.84
C ASP A 100 -17.25 6.22 7.42
N ASP A 101 -17.64 5.03 6.92
CA ASP A 101 -17.00 3.75 7.28
C ASP A 101 -15.52 3.75 6.85
N CYS A 102 -15.24 4.21 5.62
CA CYS A 102 -13.88 4.30 5.09
C CYS A 102 -13.00 5.23 5.93
N ARG A 103 -13.53 6.40 6.31
CA ARG A 103 -12.86 7.34 7.19
C ARG A 103 -12.59 6.73 8.56
N ALA A 104 -13.58 6.07 9.16
CA ALA A 104 -13.44 5.44 10.47
C ALA A 104 -12.35 4.36 10.47
N GLU A 105 -12.32 3.50 9.45
CA GLU A 105 -11.32 2.44 9.31
C GLU A 105 -9.91 3.00 9.07
N LEU A 106 -9.77 4.02 8.23
CA LEU A 106 -8.48 4.72 8.07
C LEU A 106 -8.04 5.32 9.41
N HIS A 107 -8.94 5.98 10.14
CA HIS A 107 -8.64 6.55 11.45
C HIS A 107 -8.18 5.51 12.47
N ASN A 108 -8.77 4.31 12.45
CA ASN A 108 -8.36 3.21 13.32
C ASN A 108 -6.98 2.68 12.91
N LEU A 109 -6.74 2.49 11.62
CA LEU A 109 -5.45 2.03 11.11
C LEU A 109 -4.33 3.01 11.46
N LEU A 110 -4.57 4.32 11.39
CA LEU A 110 -3.58 5.34 11.74
C LEU A 110 -3.19 5.36 13.24
N LYS A 111 -3.96 4.69 14.12
CA LYS A 111 -3.63 4.54 15.55
C LYS A 111 -2.78 3.31 15.86
N GLU A 112 -2.42 2.54 14.83
CA GLU A 112 -1.68 1.30 15.02
C GLU A 112 -0.20 1.61 15.21
N GLU A 113 0.29 1.42 16.44
CA GLU A 113 1.68 1.69 16.84
C GLU A 113 2.69 0.95 15.96
N VAL A 114 2.36 -0.26 15.50
CA VAL A 114 3.22 -1.11 14.66
C VAL A 114 3.52 -0.49 13.30
N LEU A 115 2.60 0.32 12.77
CA LEU A 115 2.83 1.10 11.54
C LEU A 115 3.57 2.42 11.84
N ASN A 116 3.83 2.69 13.13
CA ASN A 116 4.36 3.94 13.67
C ASN A 116 3.55 5.14 13.14
N LEU A 117 2.21 5.00 13.11
CA LEU A 117 1.30 5.97 12.51
C LEU A 117 0.73 7.02 13.47
N GLU A 118 1.03 6.90 14.75
CA GLU A 118 0.46 7.74 15.80
C GLU A 118 0.75 9.25 15.59
N ALA A 119 -0.36 9.97 15.40
CA ALA A 119 -0.50 11.35 14.97
C ALA A 119 -0.01 11.64 13.54
N MET A 120 -0.79 12.45 12.79
CA MET A 120 -0.36 13.10 11.54
C MET A 120 0.74 14.13 11.86
N ASN A 121 1.84 13.64 12.42
CA ASN A 121 3.02 14.43 12.75
C ASN A 121 3.60 14.97 11.46
N LYS A 122 4.30 16.10 11.56
CA LYS A 122 4.86 16.84 10.41
C LYS A 122 5.79 16.00 9.52
N ASP A 123 6.24 14.84 10.01
CA ASP A 123 7.17 13.94 9.32
C ASP A 123 6.48 12.85 8.48
N ARG A 124 5.13 12.75 8.50
CA ARG A 124 4.41 11.79 7.66
C ARG A 124 4.09 12.38 6.30
N HIS A 125 4.69 11.79 5.27
CA HIS A 125 4.40 12.11 3.89
C HIS A 125 3.17 11.32 3.43
N TRP A 126 2.19 12.01 2.86
CA TRP A 126 0.99 11.42 2.27
C TRP A 126 0.60 12.19 1.01
N LYS A 127 -0.13 11.52 0.12
CA LYS A 127 -0.67 12.12 -1.09
C LYS A 127 -1.97 11.44 -1.46
N ILE A 128 -2.95 12.24 -1.87
CA ILE A 128 -4.17 11.75 -2.52
C ILE A 128 -3.99 11.87 -4.02
N VAL A 129 -4.31 10.79 -4.74
CA VAL A 129 -4.27 10.74 -6.20
C VAL A 129 -5.59 10.19 -6.68
N GLY A 130 -6.32 10.98 -7.48
CA GLY A 130 -7.47 10.49 -8.20
C GLY A 130 -7.01 9.52 -9.29
N CYS A 131 -7.63 8.35 -9.37
CA CYS A 131 -7.27 7.34 -10.34
C CYS A 131 -8.47 6.49 -10.75
N SER A 132 -8.33 5.78 -11.86
CA SER A 132 -9.25 4.76 -12.32
C SER A 132 -8.50 3.44 -12.44
N ALA A 133 -8.80 2.50 -11.54
CA ALA A 133 -8.21 1.16 -11.60
C ALA A 133 -8.57 0.43 -12.90
N TYR A 134 -9.73 0.75 -13.48
CA TYR A 134 -10.24 0.16 -14.70
C TYR A 134 -9.47 0.62 -15.95
N THR A 135 -9.31 1.94 -16.13
CA THR A 135 -8.60 2.50 -17.30
C THR A 135 -7.09 2.50 -17.09
N GLY A 136 -6.63 2.65 -15.85
CA GLY A 136 -5.22 2.82 -15.46
C GLY A 136 -4.82 4.28 -15.22
N ASP A 137 -5.72 5.22 -15.49
CA ASP A 137 -5.44 6.65 -15.36
C ASP A 137 -5.09 7.00 -13.90
N GLY A 138 -4.04 7.80 -13.72
CA GLY A 138 -3.57 8.26 -12.40
C GLY A 138 -2.79 7.23 -11.58
N LEU A 139 -2.82 5.92 -11.92
CA LEU A 139 -2.13 4.89 -11.14
C LEU A 139 -0.61 5.09 -11.11
N LEU A 140 0.00 5.32 -12.28
CA LEU A 140 1.44 5.55 -12.37
C LEU A 140 1.86 6.80 -11.59
N GLN A 141 1.08 7.88 -11.64
CA GLN A 141 1.36 9.09 -10.86
C GLN A 141 1.38 8.83 -9.34
N GLY A 142 0.46 7.99 -8.85
CA GLY A 142 0.41 7.59 -7.45
C GLY A 142 1.61 6.74 -7.05
N PHE A 143 1.93 5.72 -7.85
CA PHE A 143 3.04 4.82 -7.58
C PHE A 143 4.41 5.48 -7.74
N ASP A 144 4.58 6.37 -8.73
CA ASP A 144 5.80 7.16 -8.89
C ASP A 144 6.08 7.98 -7.64
N TRP A 145 5.07 8.69 -7.11
CA TRP A 145 5.22 9.44 -5.87
C TRP A 145 5.57 8.53 -4.69
N LEU A 146 4.84 7.43 -4.52
CA LEU A 146 5.06 6.48 -3.42
C LEU A 146 6.48 5.91 -3.45
N VAL A 147 6.92 5.43 -4.62
CA VAL A 147 8.24 4.82 -4.80
C VAL A 147 9.34 5.85 -4.60
N GLN A 148 9.20 7.07 -5.12
CA GLN A 148 10.18 8.14 -4.91
C GLN A 148 10.28 8.56 -3.45
N ASP A 149 9.14 8.64 -2.76
CA ASP A 149 9.06 9.03 -1.35
C ASP A 149 9.66 7.96 -0.42
N ILE A 150 9.39 6.68 -0.69
CA ILE A 150 10.09 5.58 0.01
C ILE A 150 11.58 5.60 -0.32
N ALA A 151 11.91 5.82 -1.60
CA ALA A 151 13.28 5.75 -2.04
C ALA A 151 14.18 6.81 -1.39
N SER A 152 13.69 8.04 -1.28
CA SER A 152 14.40 9.16 -0.65
C SER A 152 14.71 8.89 0.83
N ARG A 153 13.79 8.22 1.54
CA ARG A 153 13.94 7.89 2.97
C ARG A 153 14.86 6.70 3.22
N ILE A 154 14.80 5.68 2.37
CA ILE A 154 15.52 4.40 2.61
C ILE A 154 16.92 4.39 1.96
N TYR A 155 17.04 4.91 0.74
CA TYR A 155 18.24 4.72 -0.09
C TYR A 155 19.06 5.99 -0.33
N VAL A 156 18.52 7.19 -0.06
CA VAL A 156 19.21 8.48 -0.33
C VAL A 156 19.84 9.09 0.94
N LEU A 157 19.82 8.39 2.07
CA LEU A 157 20.60 8.78 3.24
C LEU A 157 22.07 8.35 3.07
N ASP A 158 22.87 9.27 2.54
CA ASP A 158 24.26 9.51 2.91
C ASP A 158 24.31 10.47 4.11
#